data_AF-A0A397YZP2-F1
#
_entry.id   AF-A0A397YZP2-F1
#
_cell.length_a   1.000
_cell.length_b   1.000
_cell.length_c   1.000
_cell.angle_alpha   90.00
_cell.angle_beta   90.00
_cell.angle_gamma   90.00
#
_symmetry.space_group_name_H-M   'P 1'
#
loop_
_entity.id
_entity.type
_entity.pdbx_description
1 polymer ?
#
loop_
_entity_poly.entity_id
_entity_poly.type
_entity_poly.pdbx_seq_one_letter_code
_entity_poly.pdbx_strand_id
1 'polypeptide(L)'
;MKLVIVQFSIIFILLTSSFFVLSTADSSCGGKCNVRCSKASQHDLCIKDCNICCQKCNGCVPSGTFGHRDECPCYRDMKNSKGGPKCP
;
A
#
# COMPACT_ATOMS: atom_id res chain seq x y z
N MET A 1 40.68 -24.34 1.67
CA MET A 1 39.35 -24.86 2.05
C MET A 1 38.56 -23.89 2.95
N LYS A 2 39.04 -23.52 4.15
CA LYS A 2 38.29 -22.62 5.07
C LYS A 2 38.02 -21.20 4.52
N LEU A 3 39.00 -20.58 3.86
CA LEU A 3 38.85 -19.21 3.31
C LEU A 3 37.83 -19.13 2.17
N VAL A 4 37.73 -20.18 1.36
CA VAL A 4 36.77 -20.27 0.25
C VAL A 4 35.34 -20.38 0.78
N ILE A 5 35.15 -21.16 1.84
CA ILE A 5 33.85 -21.32 2.51
C ILE A 5 33.35 -19.99 3.07
N VAL A 6 34.23 -19.22 3.75
CA VAL A 6 33.88 -17.91 4.31
C VAL A 6 33.48 -16.91 3.22
N GLN A 7 34.19 -16.91 2.09
CA GLN A 7 33.91 -15.98 1.00
C GLN A 7 32.56 -16.27 0.32
N PHE A 8 32.23 -17.55 0.12
CA PHE A 8 30.92 -17.96 -0.39
C PHE A 8 29.77 -17.60 0.56
N SER A 9 29.97 -17.72 1.87
CA SER A 9 28.97 -17.32 2.87
C SER A 9 28.66 -15.82 2.85
N ILE A 10 29.68 -14.97 2.71
CA ILE A 10 29.50 -13.50 2.66
C ILE A 10 28.74 -13.07 1.40
N ILE A 11 29.07 -13.67 0.25
CA ILE A 11 28.38 -13.39 -1.03
C ILE A 11 26.89 -13.78 -0.93
N PHE A 12 26.57 -14.90 -0.29
CA PHE A 12 25.20 -15.35 -0.09
C PHE A 12 24.40 -14.38 0.81
N ILE A 13 25.01 -13.83 1.86
CA ILE A 13 24.38 -12.85 2.78
C ILE A 13 24.12 -11.52 2.07
N LEU A 14 25.04 -11.06 1.21
CA LEU A 14 24.85 -9.83 0.44
C LEU A 14 23.74 -9.98 -0.61
N LEU A 15 23.67 -11.14 -1.28
CA LEU A 15 22.61 -11.45 -2.23
C LEU A 15 21.23 -11.43 -1.55
N THR A 16 21.06 -12.11 -0.40
CA THR A 16 19.74 -12.17 0.28
C THR A 16 19.23 -10.80 0.73
N SER A 17 20.11 -9.91 1.19
CA SER A 17 19.70 -8.56 1.63
C SER A 17 19.04 -7.72 0.53
N SER A 18 19.42 -7.94 -0.73
CA SER A 18 18.84 -7.21 -1.88
C SER A 18 17.43 -7.70 -2.25
N PHE A 19 17.07 -8.94 -1.91
CA PHE A 19 15.78 -9.53 -2.26
C PHE A 19 14.63 -9.17 -1.30
N PHE A 20 14.93 -8.75 -0.07
CA PHE A 20 13.89 -8.47 0.95
C PHE A 20 13.19 -7.11 0.78
N VAL A 21 13.76 -6.17 0.03
CA VAL A 21 13.22 -4.79 -0.09
C VAL A 21 12.00 -4.68 -1.01
N LEU A 22 11.71 -5.70 -1.83
CA LEU A 22 10.66 -5.62 -2.86
C LEU A 22 9.25 -6.03 -2.37
N SER A 23 9.12 -6.67 -1.20
CA SER A 23 7.92 -7.46 -0.89
C SER A 23 6.82 -6.75 -0.07
N THR A 24 6.91 -5.44 0.17
CA THR A 24 5.91 -4.70 0.97
C THR A 24 4.83 -3.96 0.15
N ALA A 25 4.84 -4.08 -1.18
CA ALA A 25 4.00 -3.24 -2.04
C ALA A 25 2.50 -3.60 -2.03
N ASP A 26 2.12 -4.86 -1.73
CA ASP A 26 0.73 -5.30 -1.91
C ASP A 26 -0.08 -5.55 -0.62
N SER A 27 0.57 -5.80 0.52
CA SER A 27 -0.14 -6.09 1.78
C SER A 27 -0.64 -4.85 2.53
N SER A 28 -0.15 -3.65 2.17
CA SER A 28 -0.50 -2.39 2.85
C SER A 28 -1.96 -1.94 2.60
N CYS A 29 -2.50 -2.21 1.41
CA CYS A 29 -3.82 -1.66 1.04
C CYS A 29 -4.99 -2.35 1.74
N GLY A 30 -4.98 -3.68 1.82
CA GLY A 30 -6.09 -4.45 2.38
C GLY A 30 -6.43 -4.07 3.81
N GLY A 31 -5.41 -3.99 4.68
CA GLY A 31 -5.59 -3.60 6.08
C GLY A 31 -6.08 -2.16 6.25
N LYS A 32 -5.45 -1.21 5.54
CA LYS A 32 -5.83 0.22 5.62
C LYS A 32 -7.23 0.48 5.08
N CYS A 33 -7.60 -0.14 3.96
CA CYS A 33 -8.93 0.00 3.39
C CYS A 33 -10.01 -0.63 4.26
N ASN A 34 -9.72 -1.73 4.94
CA ASN A 34 -10.64 -2.31 5.91
C ASN A 34 -10.96 -1.34 7.06
N VAL A 35 -9.93 -0.66 7.60
CA VAL A 35 -10.14 0.39 8.61
C VAL A 35 -10.91 1.56 8.01
N ARG A 36 -10.51 2.06 6.83
CA ARG A 36 -11.15 3.21 6.19
C ARG A 36 -12.65 3.00 5.93
N CYS A 37 -13.01 1.78 5.55
CA CYS A 37 -14.38 1.41 5.19
C CYS A 37 -15.19 0.79 6.33
N SER A 38 -14.65 0.67 7.54
CA SER A 38 -15.28 -0.08 8.64
C SER A 38 -16.63 0.47 9.10
N LYS A 39 -16.97 1.71 8.74
CA LYS A 39 -18.25 2.37 9.03
C LYS A 39 -19.04 2.76 7.76
N ALA A 40 -18.59 2.31 6.58
CA ALA A 40 -19.25 2.62 5.34
C ALA A 40 -20.53 1.78 5.17
N SER A 41 -21.66 2.43 4.88
CA SER A 41 -22.93 1.72 4.62
C SER A 41 -22.86 0.81 3.39
N GLN A 42 -22.08 1.20 2.38
CA GLN A 42 -21.78 0.40 1.19
C GLN A 42 -20.37 -0.17 1.28
N HIS A 43 -20.19 -1.14 2.18
CA HIS A 43 -18.87 -1.67 2.55
C HIS A 43 -18.07 -2.18 1.34
N ASP A 44 -18.65 -3.05 0.52
CA ASP A 44 -17.94 -3.68 -0.62
C ASP A 44 -17.53 -2.66 -1.69
N LEU A 45 -18.39 -1.67 -1.95
CA LEU A 45 -18.08 -0.58 -2.88
C LEU A 45 -16.94 0.28 -2.34
N CYS A 46 -16.99 0.64 -1.04
CA CYS A 46 -15.93 1.39 -0.39
C CYS A 46 -14.59 0.67 -0.47
N ILE A 47 -14.54 -0.63 -0.15
CA ILE A 47 -13.31 -1.43 -0.21
C ILE A 47 -12.77 -1.48 -1.64
N LYS A 48 -13.64 -1.67 -2.64
CA LYS A 48 -13.24 -1.70 -4.05
C LYS A 48 -12.61 -0.37 -4.48
N ASP A 49 -13.27 0.76 -4.23
CA ASP A 49 -12.74 2.06 -4.62
C ASP A 49 -11.50 2.44 -3.80
N CYS A 50 -11.49 2.15 -2.50
CA CYS A 50 -10.32 2.37 -1.66
C CYS A 50 -9.09 1.62 -2.18
N ASN A 51 -9.22 0.34 -2.55
CA ASN A 51 -8.10 -0.44 -3.07
C ASN A 51 -7.59 0.12 -4.41
N ILE A 52 -8.48 0.56 -5.30
CA ILE A 52 -8.08 1.22 -6.56
C ILE A 52 -7.27 2.49 -6.26
N CYS A 53 -7.73 3.31 -5.33
CA CYS A 53 -7.04 4.53 -4.92
C CYS A 53 -5.72 4.25 -4.23
N CYS A 54 -5.69 3.27 -3.32
CA CYS A 54 -4.51 2.88 -2.58
C CYS A 54 -3.39 2.41 -3.54
N GLN A 55 -3.72 1.54 -4.50
CA GLN A 55 -2.76 1.03 -5.49
C GLN A 55 -2.25 2.15 -6.40
N LYS A 56 -3.12 3.08 -6.84
CA LYS A 56 -2.71 4.24 -7.64
C LYS A 56 -1.86 5.26 -6.87
N CYS A 57 -2.03 5.32 -5.56
CA CYS A 57 -1.35 6.26 -4.68
C CYS A 57 -0.26 5.60 -3.83
N ASN A 58 0.41 4.58 -4.37
CA ASN A 58 1.57 3.92 -3.76
C ASN A 58 1.34 3.45 -2.33
N GLY A 59 0.15 2.92 -2.03
CA GLY A 59 -0.19 2.40 -0.71
C GLY A 59 -0.67 3.43 0.32
N CYS A 60 -0.87 4.69 -0.07
CA CYS A 60 -1.38 5.74 0.82
C CYS A 60 -2.90 5.65 0.96
N VAL A 61 -3.38 5.57 2.20
CA VAL A 61 -4.80 5.65 2.58
C VAL A 61 -4.88 6.55 3.81
N PRO A 62 -5.76 7.58 3.82
CA PRO A 62 -5.97 8.44 4.98
C PRO A 62 -6.38 7.68 6.25
N SER A 63 -5.99 8.21 7.40
CA SER A 63 -6.38 7.69 8.70
C SER A 63 -7.88 7.83 8.96
N GLY A 64 -8.39 7.03 9.92
CA GLY A 64 -9.80 7.03 10.32
C GLY A 64 -10.76 6.52 9.24
N THR A 65 -12.07 6.68 9.48
CA THR A 65 -13.15 6.19 8.60
C THR A 65 -13.76 7.29 7.72
N PHE A 66 -13.38 8.55 7.93
CA PHE A 66 -13.88 9.72 7.21
C PHE A 66 -12.86 10.87 7.32
N GLY A 67 -12.84 11.80 6.35
CA GLY A 67 -11.95 12.97 6.41
C GLY A 67 -10.46 12.65 6.20
N HIS A 68 -9.58 13.48 6.77
CA HIS A 68 -8.10 13.33 6.77
C HIS A 68 -7.45 13.18 5.39
N ARG A 69 -8.14 13.64 4.35
CA ARG A 69 -7.70 13.42 2.96
C ARG A 69 -6.40 14.16 2.63
N ASP A 70 -6.07 15.21 3.38
CA ASP A 70 -4.82 15.95 3.30
C ASP A 70 -3.58 15.11 3.63
N GLU A 71 -3.71 14.03 4.42
CA GLU A 71 -2.62 13.08 4.68
C GLU A 71 -2.13 12.36 3.41
N CYS A 72 -3.03 12.17 2.44
CA CYS A 72 -2.74 11.52 1.16
C CYS A 72 -3.24 12.38 -0.02
N PRO A 73 -2.47 13.39 -0.49
CA PRO A 73 -2.90 14.27 -1.57
C PRO A 73 -3.32 13.55 -2.86
N CYS A 74 -2.59 12.51 -3.28
CA CYS A 74 -2.98 11.68 -4.43
C CYS A 74 -4.38 11.05 -4.27
N TYR A 75 -4.67 10.52 -3.07
CA TYR A 75 -5.93 9.87 -2.75
C TYR A 75 -7.08 10.90 -2.72
N ARG A 76 -6.81 12.10 -2.17
CA ARG A 76 -7.75 13.23 -2.13
C ARG A 76 -8.14 13.72 -3.52
N ASP A 77 -7.14 13.87 -4.39
CA ASP A 77 -7.27 14.58 -5.66
C ASP A 77 -7.80 13.68 -6.78
N MET A 78 -7.85 12.36 -6.56
CA MET A 78 -8.39 11.40 -7.51
C MET A 78 -9.87 11.64 -7.81
N LYS A 79 -10.17 11.87 -9.10
CA LYS A 79 -11.52 12.10 -9.62
C LYS A 79 -12.04 10.91 -10.42
N ASN A 80 -13.36 10.77 -10.42
CA ASN A 80 -14.05 9.85 -11.34
C ASN A 80 -14.25 10.54 -12.69
N SER A 81 -14.76 9.81 -13.70
CA SER A 81 -14.96 10.35 -15.05
C SER A 81 -15.98 11.50 -15.12
N LYS A 82 -16.74 11.74 -14.05
CA LYS A 82 -17.71 12.85 -13.94
C LYS A 82 -17.14 14.06 -13.17
N GLY A 83 -15.85 14.04 -12.81
CA GLY A 83 -15.18 15.11 -12.06
C GLY A 83 -15.43 15.10 -10.55
N GLY A 84 -16.23 14.16 -10.02
CA GLY A 84 -16.46 14.00 -8.59
C GLY A 84 -15.32 13.26 -7.88
N PRO A 85 -15.23 13.29 -6.54
CA PRO A 85 -14.26 12.50 -5.79
C PRO A 85 -14.43 11.01 -6.11
N LYS A 86 -13.32 10.32 -6.39
CA LYS A 86 -13.33 8.87 -6.65
C LYS A 86 -13.14 8.05 -5.38
N CYS A 87 -12.29 8.52 -4.47
CA CYS A 87 -11.88 7.77 -3.30
C CYS A 87 -12.79 8.05 -2.08
N PRO A 88 -13.03 7.05 -1.22
CA PRO A 88 -13.89 7.18 -0.04
C PRO A 88 -13.35 8.10 1.07
#